data_AF-A0A193QJK3-F1
#
_entry.id   AF-A0A193QJK3-F1
#
_cell.length_a   1.000
_cell.length_b   1.000
_cell.length_c   1.000
_cell.angle_alpha   90.00
_cell.angle_beta   90.00
_cell.angle_gamma   90.00
#
_symmetry.space_group_name_H-M   'P 1'
#
loop_
_entity.id
_entity.type
_entity.pdbx_description
1 polymer ?
#
loop_
_entity_poly.entity_id
_entity_poly.type
_entity_poly.pdbx_seq_one_letter_code
_entity_poly.pdbx_strand_id
1 'polypeptide(L)'
;MIATFEQAVSLERFTDTFLTALWDIETAQTYGLDIWGKIVGVSRYLTVEDTPDYLGFDEVEITAIDGYPQPFDVSPFYAGLQPSSVVRLTDDAYRKLIRAKAFSNITDATIPSVNRFLRILFTDRGKVYCTDGRDMAMNIVFEFPPTLNLGFAADTYTMDEGTFY
;
A
#
# COMPACT_ATOMS: atom_id res chain seq x y z
N MET A 1 -6.56 -45.96 11.66
CA MET A 1 -5.60 -45.79 12.79
C MET A 1 -4.14 -45.76 12.32
N ILE A 2 -3.70 -46.62 11.39
CA ILE A 2 -2.33 -46.55 10.81
C ILE A 2 -2.12 -45.31 9.92
N ALA A 3 -3.09 -44.95 9.07
CA ALA A 3 -2.96 -43.78 8.20
C ALA A 3 -2.83 -42.43 8.95
N THR A 4 -3.41 -42.34 10.14
CA THR A 4 -3.33 -41.16 11.01
C THR A 4 -1.99 -41.06 11.76
N PHE A 5 -1.32 -42.20 12.01
CA PHE A 5 0.01 -42.23 12.59
C PHE A 5 1.09 -41.93 11.53
N GLU A 6 0.95 -42.52 10.34
CA GLU A 6 1.76 -42.18 9.15
C GLU A 6 1.65 -40.68 8.80
N GLN A 7 0.46 -40.08 8.93
CA GLN A 7 0.28 -38.62 8.76
C GLN A 7 0.95 -37.76 9.84
N ALA A 8 1.16 -38.28 11.04
CA ALA A 8 1.83 -37.56 12.12
C ALA A 8 3.37 -37.65 12.02
N VAL A 9 3.89 -38.67 11.32
CA VAL A 9 5.32 -38.93 11.16
C VAL A 9 5.83 -38.49 9.79
N SER A 10 4.98 -38.38 8.77
CA SER A 10 5.40 -38.00 7.41
C SER A 10 5.74 -36.51 7.31
N LEU A 11 7.04 -36.24 7.11
CA LEU A 11 7.59 -34.90 6.95
C LEU A 11 7.07 -34.20 5.69
N GLU A 12 6.67 -34.95 4.66
CA GLU A 12 6.17 -34.41 3.38
C GLU A 12 4.90 -33.57 3.56
N ARG A 13 3.88 -34.09 4.25
CA ARG A 13 2.63 -33.36 4.46
C ARG A 13 2.82 -32.09 5.29
N PHE A 14 3.69 -32.18 6.31
CA PHE A 14 4.07 -31.00 7.09
C PHE A 14 4.81 -29.97 6.22
N THR A 15 5.73 -30.42 5.37
CA THR A 15 6.52 -29.56 4.47
C THR A 15 5.62 -28.88 3.45
N ASP A 16 4.68 -29.59 2.83
CA ASP A 16 3.73 -29.00 1.89
C ASP A 16 2.85 -27.95 2.59
N THR A 17 2.32 -28.29 3.77
CA THR A 17 1.50 -27.35 4.56
C THR A 17 2.31 -26.12 4.93
N PHE A 18 3.58 -26.27 5.30
CA PHE A 18 4.48 -25.17 5.61
C PHE A 18 4.79 -24.32 4.37
N LEU A 19 5.11 -24.95 3.25
CA LEU A 19 5.43 -24.26 1.99
C LEU A 19 4.22 -23.45 1.51
N THR A 20 3.01 -24.01 1.55
CA THR A 20 1.80 -23.28 1.16
C THR A 20 1.41 -22.21 2.19
N ALA A 21 1.41 -22.53 3.49
CA ALA A 21 0.90 -21.60 4.50
C ALA A 21 1.87 -20.46 4.86
N LEU A 22 3.17 -20.63 4.62
CA LEU A 22 4.21 -19.71 5.07
C LEU A 22 5.13 -19.22 3.93
N TRP A 23 5.55 -20.11 3.03
CA TRP A 23 6.54 -19.76 2.01
C TRP A 23 5.92 -19.14 0.77
N ASP A 24 4.78 -19.64 0.29
CA ASP A 24 4.13 -19.13 -0.92
C ASP A 24 3.45 -17.78 -0.67
N ILE A 25 3.93 -16.73 -1.33
CA ILE A 25 3.40 -15.37 -1.24
C ILE A 25 2.03 -15.20 -1.90
N GLU A 26 1.40 -16.22 -2.48
CA GLU A 26 -0.01 -16.16 -2.89
C GLU A 26 -0.95 -16.73 -1.83
N THR A 27 -0.51 -17.76 -1.12
CA THR A 27 -1.35 -18.52 -0.18
C THR A 27 -0.96 -18.34 1.29
N ALA A 28 0.15 -17.63 1.55
CA ALA A 28 0.63 -17.35 2.90
C ALA A 28 -0.44 -16.70 3.77
N GLN A 29 -0.56 -17.20 4.99
CA GLN A 29 -1.40 -16.64 6.04
C GLN A 29 -0.72 -15.43 6.70
N THR A 30 -1.42 -14.75 7.62
CA THR A 30 -0.97 -13.52 8.29
C THR A 30 0.46 -13.65 8.87
N TYR A 31 0.78 -14.77 9.51
CA TYR A 31 2.11 -15.00 10.08
C TYR A 31 3.22 -15.16 9.02
N GLY A 32 2.94 -15.88 7.93
CA GLY A 32 3.89 -16.01 6.82
C GLY A 32 4.17 -14.67 6.14
N LEU A 33 3.12 -13.85 5.97
CA LEU A 33 3.26 -12.50 5.45
C LEU A 33 4.10 -11.60 6.38
N ASP A 34 3.98 -11.74 7.69
CA ASP A 34 4.79 -10.96 8.64
C ASP A 34 6.29 -11.35 8.58
N ILE A 35 6.60 -12.63 8.31
CA ILE A 35 7.99 -13.07 8.05
C ILE A 35 8.50 -12.48 6.74
N TRP A 36 7.72 -12.57 5.66
CA TRP A 36 8.08 -11.97 4.38
C TRP A 36 8.32 -10.46 4.50
N GLY A 37 7.48 -9.75 5.25
CA GLY A 37 7.68 -8.34 5.56
C GLY A 37 9.00 -8.06 6.26
N LYS A 38 9.38 -8.88 7.25
CA LYS A 38 10.69 -8.76 7.93
C LYS A 38 11.86 -9.01 6.97
N ILE A 39 11.75 -9.98 6.06
CA ILE A 39 12.78 -10.29 5.07
C ILE A 39 12.98 -9.12 4.10
N VAL A 40 11.87 -8.55 3.62
CA VAL A 40 11.86 -7.50 2.60
C VAL A 40 12.05 -6.09 3.20
N GLY A 41 11.88 -5.96 4.52
CA GLY A 41 12.07 -4.72 5.27
C GLY A 41 10.84 -3.80 5.25
N VAL A 42 9.62 -4.34 5.31
CA VAL A 42 8.39 -3.55 5.41
C VAL A 42 7.52 -4.00 6.57
N SER A 43 6.88 -3.05 7.25
CA SER A 43 5.90 -3.27 8.29
C SER A 43 4.47 -3.33 7.74
N ARG A 44 3.62 -4.10 8.41
CA ARG A 44 2.16 -4.14 8.17
C ARG A 44 1.44 -2.88 8.67
N TYR A 45 2.05 -2.18 9.61
CA TYR A 45 1.53 -0.95 10.17
C TYR A 45 2.11 0.22 9.40
N LEU A 46 1.22 1.06 8.87
CA LEU A 46 1.57 2.34 8.26
C LEU A 46 1.19 3.45 9.22
N THR A 47 2.11 4.37 9.46
CA THR A 47 1.81 5.62 10.14
C THR A 47 1.29 6.58 9.10
N VAL A 48 0.02 6.95 9.21
CA VAL A 48 -0.56 8.01 8.40
C VAL A 48 -0.49 9.29 9.24
N GLU A 49 0.18 10.29 8.70
CA GLU A 49 0.08 11.65 9.22
C GLU A 49 -1.31 12.15 8.82
N ASP A 50 -2.19 12.25 9.81
CA ASP A 50 -3.47 12.90 9.63
C ASP A 50 -3.24 14.40 9.82
N THR A 51 -3.58 15.18 8.81
CA THR A 51 -3.66 16.64 8.89
C THR A 51 -5.13 17.04 8.89
N PRO A 52 -5.83 16.82 10.01
CA PRO A 52 -7.23 17.16 10.11
C PRO A 52 -7.43 18.67 10.07
N ASP A 53 -8.48 19.09 9.37
CA ASP A 53 -8.91 20.48 9.38
C ASP A 53 -9.68 20.79 10.67
N TYR A 54 -9.50 22.01 11.17
CA TYR A 54 -10.16 22.47 12.39
C TYR A 54 -10.90 23.78 12.16
N LEU A 55 -11.96 23.97 12.95
CA LEU A 55 -12.61 25.26 13.05
C LEU A 55 -11.63 26.30 13.61
N GLY A 56 -11.57 27.45 12.94
CA GLY A 56 -10.69 28.56 13.32
C GLY A 56 -11.31 29.92 13.06
N PHE A 57 -10.60 30.97 13.48
CA PHE A 57 -10.96 32.36 13.19
C PHE A 57 -9.90 32.98 12.29
N ASP A 58 -10.35 33.84 11.39
CA ASP A 58 -9.51 34.50 10.36
C ASP A 58 -8.41 35.38 10.99
N GLU A 59 -8.62 35.88 12.21
CA GLU A 59 -7.63 36.67 12.94
C GLU A 59 -6.42 35.87 13.44
N VAL A 60 -6.52 34.53 13.46
CA VAL A 60 -5.46 33.64 13.91
C VAL A 60 -5.28 32.58 12.83
N GLU A 61 -4.67 32.93 11.71
CA GLU A 61 -4.25 31.99 10.67
C GLU A 61 -2.99 31.24 11.14
N ILE A 62 -3.01 29.90 11.04
CA ILE A 62 -1.88 29.02 11.38
C ILE A 62 -1.37 28.40 10.08
N THR A 63 -0.24 28.89 9.59
CA THR A 63 0.36 28.47 8.31
C THR A 63 0.87 27.02 8.29
N ALA A 64 0.87 26.34 9.44
CA ALA A 64 1.28 24.94 9.57
C ALA A 64 0.15 23.93 9.30
N ILE A 65 -1.10 24.40 9.13
CA ILE A 65 -2.28 23.56 8.90
C ILE A 65 -2.87 23.97 7.55
N ASP A 66 -2.88 23.05 6.59
CA ASP A 66 -3.53 23.26 5.30
C ASP A 66 -5.04 23.44 5.51
N GLY A 67 -5.69 24.34 4.78
CA GLY A 67 -7.13 24.58 4.90
C GLY A 67 -7.63 25.28 6.18
N TYR A 68 -6.78 25.68 7.14
CA TYR A 68 -7.22 26.42 8.31
C TYR A 68 -7.19 27.95 8.05
N PRO A 69 -8.20 28.74 8.48
CA PRO A 69 -9.34 28.38 9.34
C PRO A 69 -10.59 27.91 8.58
N GLN A 70 -11.30 26.91 9.13
CA GLN A 70 -12.60 26.45 8.61
C GLN A 70 -13.79 27.13 9.31
N PRO A 71 -14.91 27.38 8.61
CA PRO A 71 -16.12 28.00 9.18
C PRO A 71 -16.93 27.03 10.07
N PHE A 72 -17.94 27.57 10.75
CA PHE A 72 -18.89 26.76 11.54
C PHE A 72 -19.62 25.72 10.67
N ASP A 73 -19.93 24.56 11.26
CA ASP A 73 -20.63 23.43 10.65
C ASP A 73 -19.88 22.73 9.50
N VAL A 74 -18.56 22.97 9.37
CA VAL A 74 -17.68 22.24 8.43
C VAL A 74 -16.72 21.31 9.17
N SER A 75 -15.99 21.82 10.15
CA SER A 75 -14.94 21.06 10.87
C SER A 75 -15.09 21.15 12.39
N PRO A 76 -14.62 20.13 13.15
CA PRO A 76 -14.67 20.13 14.61
C PRO A 76 -13.69 21.13 15.23
N PHE A 77 -13.91 21.44 16.52
CA PHE A 77 -12.94 22.19 17.31
C PHE A 77 -11.65 21.37 17.52
N TYR A 78 -10.52 22.07 17.60
CA TYR A 78 -9.23 21.45 17.94
C TYR A 78 -9.30 20.76 19.31
N ALA A 79 -9.08 19.43 19.31
CA ALA A 79 -9.20 18.59 20.51
C ALA A 79 -7.85 18.24 21.17
N GLY A 80 -6.74 18.84 20.73
CA GLY A 80 -5.38 18.53 21.20
C GLY A 80 -4.59 17.64 20.24
N LEU A 81 -3.45 17.13 20.72
CA LEU A 81 -2.53 16.30 19.93
C LEU A 81 -3.24 15.02 19.46
N GLN A 82 -3.55 14.93 18.17
CA GLN A 82 -4.03 13.69 17.61
C GLN A 82 -2.85 12.71 17.53
N PRO A 83 -2.93 11.51 18.10
CA PRO A 83 -1.94 10.49 17.80
C PRO A 83 -2.04 10.19 16.31
N SER A 84 -0.90 10.19 15.61
CA SER A 84 -0.84 9.70 14.24
C SER A 84 -1.56 8.35 14.14
N SER A 85 -2.43 8.21 13.15
CA SER A 85 -3.24 7.01 13.05
C SER A 85 -2.34 5.88 12.54
N VAL A 86 -2.09 4.91 13.42
CA VAL A 86 -1.39 3.68 13.03
C VAL A 86 -2.41 2.76 12.39
N VAL A 87 -2.36 2.65 11.06
CA VAL A 87 -3.27 1.84 10.28
C VAL A 87 -2.67 0.47 10.02
N ARG A 88 -3.42 -0.59 10.33
CA ARG A 88 -3.02 -1.97 10.02
C ARG A 88 -3.55 -2.39 8.65
N LEU A 89 -2.64 -2.76 7.75
CA LEU A 89 -3.00 -3.26 6.43
C LEU A 89 -3.69 -4.64 6.47
N THR A 90 -4.67 -4.82 5.60
CA THR A 90 -5.27 -6.13 5.29
C THR A 90 -4.25 -7.04 4.63
N ASP A 91 -4.46 -8.36 4.70
CA ASP A 91 -3.51 -9.33 4.15
C ASP A 91 -3.30 -9.18 2.63
N ASP A 92 -4.34 -8.84 1.86
CA ASP A 92 -4.20 -8.60 0.42
C ASP A 92 -3.37 -7.35 0.10
N ALA A 93 -3.67 -6.23 0.77
CA ALA A 93 -2.91 -4.99 0.61
C ALA A 93 -1.44 -5.18 1.02
N TYR A 94 -1.21 -5.90 2.11
CA TYR A 94 0.13 -6.19 2.59
C TYR A 94 0.92 -7.11 1.64
N ARG A 95 0.27 -8.11 1.03
CA ARG A 95 0.87 -8.98 0.01
C ARG A 95 1.33 -8.16 -1.21
N LYS A 96 0.51 -7.21 -1.67
CA LYS A 96 0.87 -6.29 -2.77
C LYS A 96 2.07 -5.43 -2.39
N LEU A 97 2.08 -4.88 -1.19
CA LEU A 97 3.18 -4.05 -0.68
C LEU A 97 4.51 -4.83 -0.51
N ILE A 98 4.46 -6.08 -0.04
CA ILE A 98 5.66 -6.93 0.02
C ILE A 98 6.21 -7.19 -1.38
N ARG A 99 5.36 -7.50 -2.36
CA ARG A 99 5.79 -7.70 -3.76
C ARG A 99 6.42 -6.43 -4.34
N ALA A 100 5.82 -5.26 -4.08
CA ALA A 100 6.36 -3.97 -4.46
C ALA A 100 7.78 -3.73 -3.92
N LYS A 101 7.97 -3.94 -2.62
CA LYS A 101 9.29 -3.74 -2.02
C LYS A 101 10.30 -4.79 -2.44
N ALA A 102 9.90 -6.06 -2.51
CA ALA A 102 10.77 -7.14 -2.96
C ALA A 102 11.27 -6.87 -4.37
N PHE A 103 10.39 -6.42 -5.26
CA PHE A 103 10.77 -6.01 -6.61
C PHE A 103 11.73 -4.83 -6.61
N SER A 104 11.43 -3.77 -5.85
CA SER A 104 12.32 -2.61 -5.72
C SER A 104 13.72 -2.99 -5.24
N ASN A 105 13.86 -4.06 -4.47
CA ASN A 105 15.16 -4.53 -3.99
C ASN A 105 15.94 -5.36 -5.03
N ILE A 106 15.26 -6.03 -5.97
CA ILE A 106 15.89 -6.95 -6.96
C ILE A 106 15.96 -6.39 -8.37
N THR A 107 15.19 -5.35 -8.69
CA THR A 107 15.05 -4.86 -10.06
C THR A 107 16.32 -4.14 -10.54
N ASP A 108 16.61 -4.30 -11.82
CA ASP A 108 17.61 -3.57 -12.59
C ASP A 108 17.13 -2.16 -13.01
N ALA A 109 15.92 -1.76 -12.59
CA ALA A 109 15.28 -0.47 -12.88
C ALA A 109 15.20 -0.10 -14.37
N THR A 110 15.28 -1.09 -15.27
CA THR A 110 15.10 -0.86 -16.71
C THR A 110 13.62 -0.69 -17.04
N ILE A 111 13.30 0.15 -18.03
CA ILE A 111 11.91 0.43 -18.44
C ILE A 111 11.11 -0.86 -18.72
N PRO A 112 11.65 -1.88 -19.43
CA PRO A 112 10.91 -3.13 -19.64
C PRO A 112 10.64 -3.89 -18.34
N SER A 113 11.60 -3.92 -17.41
CA SER A 113 11.44 -4.56 -16.10
C SER A 113 10.38 -3.86 -15.25
N VAL A 114 10.41 -2.52 -15.20
CA VAL A 114 9.42 -1.70 -14.50
C VAL A 114 8.03 -1.90 -15.11
N ASN A 115 7.90 -1.88 -16.43
CA ASN A 115 6.62 -2.09 -17.11
C ASN A 115 6.05 -3.48 -16.88
N ARG A 116 6.89 -4.52 -16.90
CA ARG A 116 6.49 -5.88 -16.55
C ARG A 116 5.94 -5.92 -15.13
N PHE A 117 6.59 -5.25 -14.20
CA PHE A 117 6.22 -5.27 -12.80
C PHE A 117 4.95 -4.47 -12.50
N LEU A 118 4.81 -3.27 -13.05
CA LEU A 118 3.61 -2.45 -12.93
C LEU A 118 2.37 -3.21 -13.41
N ARG A 119 2.51 -3.99 -14.50
CA ARG A 119 1.44 -4.87 -14.98
C ARG A 119 1.08 -5.97 -13.97
N ILE A 120 2.07 -6.58 -13.30
CA ILE A 120 1.83 -7.61 -12.28
C ILE A 120 1.15 -7.03 -11.04
N LEU A 121 1.51 -5.83 -10.61
CA LEU A 121 0.91 -5.19 -9.44
C LEU A 121 -0.52 -4.70 -9.66
N PHE A 122 -0.83 -4.20 -10.86
CA PHE A 122 -2.10 -3.54 -11.16
C PHE A 122 -2.98 -4.32 -12.15
N THR A 123 -2.76 -5.63 -12.28
CA THR A 123 -3.53 -6.51 -13.19
C THR A 123 -5.06 -6.30 -13.04
N ASP A 124 -5.52 -6.08 -11.83
CA ASP A 124 -6.95 -5.97 -11.47
C ASP A 124 -7.54 -4.57 -11.70
N ARG A 125 -6.71 -3.52 -11.84
CA ARG A 125 -7.16 -2.11 -11.81
C ARG A 125 -7.12 -1.41 -13.16
N GLY A 126 -6.19 -1.78 -14.03
CA GLY A 126 -6.06 -1.18 -15.35
C GLY A 126 -4.62 -1.11 -15.84
N LYS A 127 -4.40 -0.41 -16.95
CA LYS A 127 -3.07 -0.30 -17.53
C LYS A 127 -2.23 0.73 -16.78
N VAL A 128 -1.03 0.30 -16.39
CA VAL A 128 0.01 1.16 -15.83
C VAL A 128 1.29 0.87 -16.58
N TYR A 129 1.97 1.92 -17.01
CA TYR A 129 3.24 1.81 -17.70
C TYR A 129 4.11 3.02 -17.41
N CYS A 130 5.39 2.82 -17.61
CA CYS A 130 6.45 3.78 -17.43
C CYS A 130 6.94 4.24 -18.80
N THR A 131 7.13 5.55 -18.96
CA THR A 131 7.75 6.20 -20.11
C THR A 131 9.01 6.94 -19.66
N ASP A 132 10.00 7.02 -20.55
CA ASP A 132 11.25 7.74 -20.33
C ASP A 132 11.18 9.09 -21.05
N GLY A 133 11.37 10.17 -20.29
CA GLY A 133 11.37 11.55 -20.78
C GLY A 133 12.64 11.93 -21.54
N ARG A 134 13.68 11.07 -21.52
CA ARG A 134 15.02 11.30 -22.10
C ARG A 134 15.77 12.50 -21.52
N ASP A 135 15.31 12.99 -20.38
CA ASP A 135 15.78 14.14 -19.63
C ASP A 135 16.19 13.74 -18.20
N MET A 136 16.54 12.47 -18.02
CA MET A 136 16.72 11.82 -16.70
C MET A 136 15.45 11.80 -15.84
N ALA A 137 14.27 12.06 -16.42
CA ALA A 137 12.99 11.86 -15.78
C ALA A 137 12.32 10.56 -16.25
N MET A 138 11.56 9.96 -15.32
CA MET A 138 10.83 8.73 -15.54
C MET A 138 9.37 8.95 -15.12
N ASN A 139 8.45 8.79 -16.06
CA ASN A 139 7.04 9.10 -15.87
C ASN A 139 6.24 7.81 -15.75
N ILE A 140 5.45 7.70 -14.68
CA ILE A 140 4.52 6.56 -14.48
C ILE A 140 3.11 7.05 -14.83
N VAL A 141 2.50 6.41 -15.82
CA VAL A 141 1.17 6.75 -16.32
C VAL A 141 0.16 5.72 -15.83
N PHE A 142 -0.90 6.18 -15.18
CA PHE A 142 -2.03 5.37 -14.74
C PHE A 142 -3.25 5.69 -15.64
N GLU A 143 -3.81 4.68 -16.32
CA GLU A 143 -5.04 4.84 -17.13
C GLU A 143 -6.33 4.74 -16.28
N PHE A 144 -6.22 4.76 -14.95
CA PHE A 144 -7.34 4.67 -14.03
C PHE A 144 -7.12 5.64 -12.85
N PRO A 145 -8.19 6.13 -12.20
CA PRO A 145 -8.03 7.05 -11.09
C PRO A 145 -7.34 6.31 -9.95
N PRO A 146 -6.19 6.81 -9.44
CA PRO A 146 -5.51 6.19 -8.32
C PRO A 146 -6.37 6.42 -7.07
N THR A 147 -7.35 5.54 -6.81
CA THR A 147 -8.11 5.66 -5.57
C THR A 147 -7.15 5.32 -4.43
N LEU A 148 -6.99 6.23 -3.48
CA LEU A 148 -6.26 6.05 -2.23
C LEU A 148 -7.04 5.11 -1.29
N ASN A 149 -7.52 3.97 -1.79
CA ASN A 149 -8.30 3.06 -0.98
C ASN A 149 -7.37 2.05 -0.32
N LEU A 150 -6.71 2.51 0.74
CA LEU A 150 -6.01 1.68 1.74
C LEU A 150 -7.01 0.97 2.68
N GLY A 151 -8.28 0.85 2.29
CA GLY A 151 -9.36 0.30 3.12
C GLY A 151 -10.13 1.36 3.92
N PHE A 152 -9.91 2.65 3.66
CA PHE A 152 -10.63 3.76 4.29
C PHE A 152 -11.06 4.75 3.21
N ALA A 153 -12.37 5.00 3.16
CA ALA A 153 -13.11 6.02 2.41
C ALA A 153 -12.85 6.17 0.89
N ALA A 154 -13.93 6.45 0.16
CA ALA A 154 -13.92 6.68 -1.28
C ALA A 154 -13.48 8.13 -1.57
N ASP A 155 -12.18 8.39 -1.65
CA ASP A 155 -11.70 9.62 -2.26
C ASP A 155 -11.80 9.47 -3.78
N THR A 156 -12.85 10.07 -4.34
CA THR A 156 -13.04 10.27 -5.77
C THR A 156 -12.06 11.32 -6.27
N TYR A 157 -10.95 10.89 -6.88
CA TYR A 157 -10.11 11.77 -7.68
C TYR A 157 -10.80 12.00 -9.03
N THR A 158 -11.27 13.23 -9.27
CA THR A 158 -11.71 13.65 -10.60
C THR A 158 -10.49 13.69 -11.52
N MET A 159 -10.57 12.98 -12.65
CA MET A 159 -9.61 13.13 -13.73
C MET A 159 -9.74 14.56 -14.28
N ASP A 160 -8.82 15.45 -13.92
CA ASP A 160 -8.63 16.66 -14.70
C ASP A 160 -7.89 16.25 -15.98
N GLU A 161 -8.51 16.48 -17.14
CA GLU A 161 -7.93 16.23 -18.47
C GLU A 161 -6.84 17.28 -18.81
N GLY A 162 -5.94 17.54 -17.85
CA GLY A 162 -4.93 18.59 -17.88
C GLY A 162 -3.54 18.02 -18.10
N THR A 163 -3.00 18.27 -19.29
CA THR A 163 -1.64 18.06 -19.80
C THR A 163 -0.54 17.94 -18.72
N PHE A 164 0.11 16.77 -18.65
CA PHE A 164 1.32 16.55 -17.85
C PHE A 164 2.56 16.91 -18.69
N TYR A 165 3.33 17.90 -18.22
CA TYR A 165 4.74 18.08 -18.59
C TYR A 165 5.61 17.26 -17.65
#